data_AF-A0A2H6A1J5-F1
#
_entry.id   AF-A0A2H6A1J5-F1
#
_cell.length_a   1.000
_cell.length_b   1.000
_cell.length_c   1.000
_cell.angle_alpha   90.00
_cell.angle_beta   90.00
_cell.angle_gamma   90.00
#
_symmetry.space_group_name_H-M   'P 1'
#
loop_
_entity.id
_entity.type
_entity.pdbx_description
1 polymer ?
#
loop_
_entity_poly.entity_id
_entity_poly.type
_entity_poly.pdbx_seq_one_letter_code
_entity_poly.pdbx_strand_id
1 'polypeptide(L)'
;MARFLLQEVPPWIQLAGLFLAPAVAVAVLFLAWKKRQQIGAWFQSRSRQAKLTMAAAAALVLVAFAGLGTASWNYMQHDNDFCTGCHVMTTAYVRFAESEHNQLSCHDCHQQSIFASMRQLYLWVAERPEEIGPHSPVPNDVCARCHITGSGAEIWQRIAATAGHRTHLESDSSALADIMCVTCHGQELHRFMPVDQTCAQANCHADTGIELGSMVGQTALHCVTCHQFTAEVPPLATWDSAAATLVPGMPQCLSCHEMQRVLAEFDPAYDPHDGRCGLCHNPHRQATPGEALRSCTSSQCHADWRVHPFHVGRSHGQAGPQCNWCHEPHRARVDASDCVGCHEAVSRREDVPAAVRRRLQRAMPFDTGAASPPAAGFLLSPPLLRRKPAGPESDIELWSARLERFPEFTQDTFSHRVHAELSCLSCHETRTGHGRLTFVPPRGCQACHHRDPAATDCRRCHGEELERPLAALARFAIAGHGERAREVRFEHSAHSGVRCPECHTQPVSLEPSGEVQSCTACHDDHHSPNRACATCHGAGDVAAAHAPPAEAHTGCDACHRQQTVARLLPDRAFCITCHAPQAAEHHKERECTVCHLQAEPAAFRARLLGGKRP
;
A
#
# COMPACT_ATOMS: atom_id res chain seq x y z
N MET A 1 6.07 -35.78 -36.89
CA MET A 1 6.48 -35.66 -38.31
C MET A 1 7.62 -34.64 -38.51
N ALA A 2 7.57 -33.46 -37.87
CA ALA A 2 8.67 -32.47 -37.92
C ALA A 2 10.01 -32.99 -37.33
N ARG A 3 9.96 -33.71 -36.19
CA ARG A 3 11.15 -34.33 -35.57
C ARG A 3 11.90 -35.27 -36.52
N PHE A 4 11.15 -36.10 -37.26
CA PHE A 4 11.68 -36.99 -38.31
C PHE A 4 12.33 -36.20 -39.45
N LEU A 5 11.65 -35.16 -39.96
CA LEU A 5 12.18 -34.36 -41.07
C LEU A 5 13.45 -33.58 -40.72
N LEU A 6 13.63 -33.16 -39.47
CA LEU A 6 14.80 -32.37 -39.07
C LEU A 6 15.98 -33.24 -38.59
N GLN A 7 15.71 -34.39 -37.95
CA GLN A 7 16.75 -35.25 -37.37
C GLN A 7 17.19 -36.38 -38.30
N GLU A 8 16.25 -37.04 -39.00
CA GLU A 8 16.53 -38.26 -39.79
C GLU A 8 16.86 -37.96 -41.26
N VAL A 9 16.42 -36.81 -41.79
CA VAL A 9 16.68 -36.44 -43.18
C VAL A 9 18.04 -35.72 -43.27
N PRO A 10 18.97 -36.17 -44.13
CA PRO A 10 20.25 -35.51 -44.35
C PRO A 10 20.10 -34.01 -44.68
N PRO A 11 20.95 -33.12 -44.13
CA PRO A 11 20.86 -31.67 -44.34
C PRO A 11 20.81 -31.26 -45.81
N TRP A 12 21.57 -31.95 -46.66
CA TRP A 12 21.63 -31.64 -48.10
C TRP A 12 20.28 -31.91 -48.81
N ILE A 13 19.47 -32.87 -48.34
CA ILE A 13 18.12 -33.12 -48.89
C ILE A 13 17.16 -32.00 -48.46
N GLN A 14 17.26 -31.57 -47.20
CA GLN A 14 16.44 -30.47 -46.68
C GLN A 14 16.74 -29.16 -47.42
N LEU A 15 18.03 -28.84 -47.59
CA LEU A 15 18.50 -27.68 -48.35
C LEU A 15 18.12 -27.79 -49.83
N ALA A 16 18.30 -28.96 -50.46
CA ALA A 16 17.89 -29.19 -51.83
C ALA A 16 16.38 -28.95 -52.00
N GLY A 17 15.54 -29.45 -51.08
CA GLY A 17 14.11 -29.18 -51.07
C GLY A 17 13.78 -27.69 -50.95
N LEU A 18 14.47 -26.97 -50.05
CA LEU A 18 14.28 -25.54 -49.81
C LEU A 18 14.58 -24.68 -51.05
N PHE A 19 15.56 -25.05 -51.88
CA PHE A 19 15.88 -24.30 -53.10
C PHE A 19 15.17 -24.82 -54.35
N LEU A 20 15.04 -26.14 -54.49
CA LEU A 20 14.47 -26.77 -55.68
C LEU A 20 12.96 -26.54 -55.75
N ALA A 21 12.23 -26.60 -54.64
CA ALA A 21 10.79 -26.37 -54.64
C ALA A 21 10.39 -24.97 -55.14
N PRO A 22 10.98 -23.86 -54.64
CA PRO A 22 10.71 -22.53 -55.20
C PRO A 22 11.21 -22.39 -56.64
N ALA A 23 12.35 -22.98 -57.01
CA ALA A 23 12.82 -22.95 -58.39
C ALA A 23 11.85 -23.64 -59.35
N VAL A 24 11.32 -24.81 -58.97
CA VAL A 24 10.29 -25.53 -59.73
C VAL A 24 8.99 -24.73 -59.77
N ALA A 25 8.56 -24.15 -58.65
CA ALA A 25 7.36 -23.32 -58.59
C ALA A 25 7.47 -22.09 -59.51
N VAL A 26 8.61 -21.39 -59.50
CA VAL A 26 8.90 -20.27 -60.41
C VAL A 26 8.91 -20.73 -61.86
N ALA A 27 9.54 -21.86 -62.17
CA ALA A 27 9.55 -22.42 -63.52
C ALA A 27 8.12 -22.77 -64.00
N VAL A 28 7.31 -23.40 -63.15
CA VAL A 28 5.90 -23.73 -63.43
C VAL A 28 5.08 -22.46 -63.63
N LEU A 29 5.21 -21.46 -62.76
CA LEU A 29 4.52 -20.17 -62.89
C LEU A 29 4.93 -19.43 -64.17
N PHE A 30 6.22 -19.43 -64.50
CA PHE A 30 6.73 -18.84 -65.74
C PHE A 30 6.19 -19.56 -66.99
N LEU A 31 6.19 -20.90 -66.98
CA LEU A 31 5.62 -21.70 -68.08
C LEU A 31 4.11 -21.46 -68.20
N ALA A 32 3.38 -21.42 -67.09
CA ALA A 32 1.96 -21.12 -67.05
C ALA A 32 1.66 -19.71 -67.61
N TRP A 33 2.47 -18.71 -67.23
CA TRP A 33 2.37 -17.36 -67.74
C TRP A 33 2.66 -17.28 -69.25
N LYS A 34 3.73 -17.93 -69.72
CA LYS A 34 4.09 -17.99 -71.14
C LYS A 34 3.01 -18.67 -71.97
N LYS A 35 2.30 -19.64 -71.39
CA LYS A 35 1.25 -20.43 -72.02
C LYS A 35 -0.17 -19.95 -71.69
N ARG A 36 -0.33 -18.76 -71.09
CA ARG A 36 -1.62 -18.26 -70.58
C ARG A 36 -2.75 -18.24 -71.62
N GLN A 37 -2.46 -17.89 -72.88
CA GLN A 37 -3.48 -17.89 -73.94
C GLN A 37 -3.92 -19.30 -74.33
N GLN A 38 -2.99 -20.25 -74.42
CA GLN A 38 -3.29 -21.66 -74.72
C GLN A 38 -4.07 -22.31 -73.58
N ILE A 39 -3.67 -22.02 -72.33
CA ILE A 39 -4.37 -22.47 -71.11
C ILE A 39 -5.77 -21.86 -71.04
N GLY A 40 -5.91 -20.56 -71.34
CA GLY A 40 -7.21 -19.88 -71.37
C GLY A 40 -8.15 -20.46 -72.42
N ALA A 41 -7.68 -20.69 -73.65
CA ALA A 41 -8.46 -21.31 -74.72
C ALA A 41 -8.88 -22.74 -74.36
N TRP A 42 -7.95 -23.54 -73.81
CA TRP A 42 -8.25 -24.89 -73.34
C TRP A 42 -9.30 -24.90 -72.22
N PHE A 43 -9.20 -23.97 -71.27
CA PHE A 43 -10.16 -23.84 -70.17
C PHE A 43 -11.54 -23.40 -70.68
N GLN A 44 -11.60 -22.45 -71.61
CA GLN A 44 -12.86 -22.01 -72.23
C GLN A 44 -13.56 -23.16 -72.95
N SER A 45 -12.81 -24.05 -73.60
CA SER A 45 -13.33 -25.21 -74.34
C SER A 45 -13.91 -26.33 -73.45
N ARG A 46 -13.80 -26.25 -72.12
CA ARG A 46 -14.31 -27.27 -71.19
C ARG A 46 -15.80 -27.04 -70.85
N SER A 47 -16.52 -28.12 -70.55
CA SER A 47 -17.91 -28.08 -70.10
C SER A 47 -18.04 -27.37 -68.74
N ARG A 48 -19.25 -26.90 -68.41
CA ARG A 48 -19.53 -26.25 -67.12
C ARG A 48 -19.20 -27.15 -65.93
N GLN A 49 -19.49 -28.45 -66.03
CA GLN A 49 -19.19 -29.44 -64.98
C GLN A 49 -17.68 -29.63 -64.79
N ALA A 50 -16.91 -29.70 -65.88
CA ALA A 50 -15.44 -29.78 -65.80
C ALA A 50 -14.83 -28.52 -65.16
N LYS A 51 -15.36 -27.33 -65.47
CA LYS A 51 -14.93 -26.08 -64.83
C LYS A 51 -15.22 -26.06 -63.33
N LEU A 52 -16.42 -26.50 -62.92
CA LEU A 52 -16.81 -26.59 -61.51
C LEU A 52 -15.97 -27.59 -60.73
N THR A 53 -15.70 -28.77 -61.30
CA THR A 53 -14.84 -29.78 -60.65
C THR A 53 -13.39 -29.31 -60.50
N MET A 54 -12.84 -28.66 -61.53
CA MET A 54 -11.51 -28.03 -61.43
C MET A 54 -11.46 -26.92 -60.39
N ALA A 55 -12.48 -26.06 -60.34
CA ALA A 55 -12.57 -24.99 -59.34
C ALA A 55 -12.68 -25.56 -57.92
N ALA A 56 -13.49 -26.61 -57.72
CA ALA A 56 -13.61 -27.30 -56.44
C ALA A 56 -12.29 -27.97 -56.02
N ALA A 57 -11.58 -28.63 -56.95
CA ALA A 57 -10.29 -29.23 -56.69
C ALA A 57 -9.22 -28.17 -56.33
N ALA A 58 -9.18 -27.06 -57.06
CA ALA A 58 -8.27 -25.95 -56.76
C ALA A 58 -8.59 -25.33 -55.39
N ALA A 59 -9.87 -25.14 -55.06
CA ALA A 59 -10.30 -24.66 -53.76
C ALA A 59 -9.89 -25.64 -52.63
N LEU A 60 -10.07 -26.95 -52.83
CA LEU A 60 -9.66 -27.97 -51.87
C LEU A 60 -8.15 -27.93 -51.63
N VAL A 61 -7.35 -27.80 -52.70
CA VAL A 61 -5.89 -27.67 -52.60
C VAL A 61 -5.49 -26.40 -51.84
N LEU A 62 -6.11 -25.25 -52.13
CA LEU A 62 -5.86 -24.00 -51.41
C LEU A 62 -6.23 -24.10 -49.92
N VAL A 63 -7.37 -24.72 -49.59
CA VAL A 63 -7.79 -24.97 -48.21
C VAL A 63 -6.81 -25.90 -47.51
N ALA A 64 -6.33 -26.95 -48.18
CA ALA A 64 -5.33 -27.85 -47.62
C ALA A 64 -4.00 -27.13 -47.35
N PHE A 65 -3.53 -26.29 -48.27
CA PHE A 65 -2.32 -25.47 -48.07
C PHE A 65 -2.49 -24.46 -46.94
N ALA A 66 -3.63 -23.77 -46.87
CA ALA A 66 -3.92 -22.85 -45.78
C ALA A 66 -3.98 -23.58 -44.43
N GLY A 67 -4.65 -24.74 -44.38
CA GLY A 67 -4.73 -25.57 -43.18
C GLY A 67 -3.36 -26.07 -42.70
N LEU A 68 -2.53 -26.59 -43.61
CA LEU A 68 -1.16 -27.01 -43.31
C LEU A 68 -0.28 -25.83 -42.89
N GLY A 69 -0.42 -24.68 -43.54
CA GLY A 69 0.30 -23.46 -43.19
C GLY A 69 -0.04 -22.97 -41.78
N THR A 70 -1.34 -22.89 -41.46
CA THR A 70 -1.81 -22.51 -40.12
C THR A 70 -1.38 -23.52 -39.05
N ALA A 71 -1.48 -24.82 -39.33
CA ALA A 71 -1.03 -25.85 -38.40
C ALA A 71 0.49 -25.77 -38.16
N SER A 72 1.28 -25.56 -39.22
CA SER A 72 2.73 -25.40 -39.11
C SER A 72 3.10 -24.12 -38.35
N TRP A 73 2.42 -23.01 -38.63
CA TRP A 73 2.58 -21.76 -37.90
C TRP A 73 2.27 -21.92 -36.42
N ASN A 74 1.13 -22.54 -36.07
CA ASN A 74 0.76 -22.78 -34.68
C ASN A 74 1.75 -23.69 -33.96
N TYR A 75 2.21 -24.76 -34.60
CA TYR A 75 3.25 -25.62 -34.04
C TYR A 75 4.55 -24.87 -33.80
N MET A 76 4.98 -24.02 -34.74
CA MET A 76 6.23 -23.26 -34.59
C MET A 76 6.12 -22.11 -33.59
N GLN A 77 4.94 -21.51 -33.44
CA GLN A 77 4.78 -20.26 -32.70
C GLN A 77 4.14 -20.42 -31.32
N HIS A 78 3.38 -21.48 -31.10
CA HIS A 78 2.57 -21.66 -29.88
C HIS A 78 2.75 -23.04 -29.24
N ASP A 79 3.58 -23.91 -29.80
CA ASP A 79 3.86 -25.24 -29.26
C ASP A 79 5.34 -25.37 -28.90
N ASN A 80 5.61 -25.68 -27.62
CA ASN A 80 6.95 -25.85 -27.10
C ASN A 80 7.68 -27.03 -27.74
N ASP A 81 6.95 -28.02 -28.27
CA ASP A 81 7.51 -29.20 -28.95
C ASP A 81 8.37 -28.83 -30.17
N PHE A 82 8.12 -27.68 -30.79
CA PHE A 82 8.99 -27.19 -31.86
C PHE A 82 10.38 -26.86 -31.34
N CYS A 83 10.46 -26.10 -30.25
CA CYS A 83 11.71 -25.67 -29.64
C CYS A 83 12.46 -26.85 -28.99
N THR A 84 11.75 -27.72 -28.27
CA THR A 84 12.32 -28.92 -27.63
C THR A 84 12.69 -30.03 -28.61
N GLY A 85 12.27 -29.89 -29.88
CA GLY A 85 12.72 -30.73 -30.99
C GLY A 85 14.22 -30.59 -31.27
N CYS A 86 14.83 -29.47 -30.89
CA CYS A 86 16.27 -29.23 -31.02
C CYS A 86 17.03 -29.82 -29.82
N HIS A 87 18.11 -30.56 -30.07
CA HIS A 87 18.89 -31.23 -29.00
C HIS A 87 19.48 -30.24 -27.99
N VAL A 88 19.87 -29.05 -28.46
CA VAL A 88 20.48 -28.00 -27.64
C VAL A 88 19.51 -27.42 -26.61
N MET A 89 18.19 -27.56 -26.83
CA MET A 89 17.17 -27.00 -25.94
C MET A 89 16.85 -27.90 -24.74
N THR A 90 17.35 -29.13 -24.70
CA THR A 90 17.01 -30.12 -23.67
C THR A 90 17.21 -29.59 -22.26
N THR A 91 18.41 -29.07 -21.95
CA THR A 91 18.74 -28.58 -20.60
C THR A 91 17.92 -27.35 -20.22
N ALA A 92 17.74 -26.41 -21.16
CA ALA A 92 16.92 -25.22 -20.94
C ALA A 92 15.45 -25.59 -20.67
N TYR A 93 14.91 -26.54 -21.43
CA TYR A 93 13.53 -26.99 -21.28
C TYR A 93 13.29 -27.73 -19.96
N VAL A 94 14.22 -28.58 -19.51
CA VAL A 94 14.09 -29.25 -18.20
C VAL A 94 13.97 -28.24 -17.08
N ARG A 95 14.84 -27.21 -17.07
CA ARG A 95 14.78 -26.13 -16.07
C ARG A 95 13.50 -25.31 -16.15
N PHE A 96 13.06 -25.01 -17.38
CA PHE A 96 11.77 -24.34 -17.61
C PHE A 96 10.59 -25.16 -17.09
N ALA A 97 10.58 -26.48 -17.33
CA ALA A 97 9.53 -27.39 -16.89
C ALA A 97 9.46 -27.53 -15.36
N GLU A 98 10.60 -27.36 -14.67
CA GLU A 98 10.68 -27.30 -13.20
C GLU A 98 10.25 -25.93 -12.62
N SER A 99 10.11 -24.90 -13.45
CA SER A 99 9.73 -23.57 -13.01
C SER A 99 8.22 -23.39 -12.85
N GLU A 100 7.81 -22.36 -12.11
CA GLU A 100 6.42 -21.92 -11.98
C GLU A 100 5.78 -21.48 -13.31
N HIS A 101 6.59 -21.26 -14.35
CA HIS A 101 6.15 -20.86 -15.68
C HIS A 101 5.94 -22.03 -16.65
N ASN A 102 5.98 -23.28 -16.18
CA ASN A 102 5.94 -24.47 -17.03
C ASN A 102 4.65 -24.65 -17.89
N GLN A 103 3.61 -23.85 -17.64
CA GLN A 103 2.38 -23.82 -18.44
C GLN A 103 2.43 -22.82 -19.59
N LEU A 104 3.48 -22.00 -19.69
CA LEU A 104 3.65 -21.00 -20.75
C LEU A 104 4.31 -21.59 -22.00
N SER A 105 4.14 -20.89 -23.12
CA SER A 105 4.92 -21.14 -24.33
C SER A 105 6.29 -20.46 -24.27
N CYS A 106 7.31 -21.02 -24.92
CA CYS A 106 8.63 -20.38 -25.02
C CYS A 106 8.53 -18.98 -25.62
N HIS A 107 7.59 -18.76 -26.54
CA HIS A 107 7.36 -17.47 -27.21
C HIS A 107 6.54 -16.48 -26.37
N ASP A 108 6.00 -16.89 -25.23
CA ASP A 108 5.42 -15.93 -24.28
C ASP A 108 6.54 -15.06 -23.68
N CYS A 109 7.76 -15.63 -23.57
CA CYS A 109 8.95 -14.92 -23.11
C CYS A 109 9.90 -14.51 -24.26
N HIS A 110 10.12 -15.39 -25.24
CA HIS A 110 11.07 -15.20 -26.32
C HIS A 110 10.37 -14.89 -27.65
N GLN A 111 10.07 -13.61 -27.88
CA GLN A 111 9.59 -13.18 -29.19
C GLN A 111 10.74 -12.65 -30.01
N GLN A 112 10.88 -13.18 -31.22
CA GLN A 112 11.83 -12.68 -32.20
C GLN A 112 11.15 -12.49 -33.55
N SER A 113 11.70 -11.60 -34.37
CA SER A 113 11.16 -11.36 -35.70
C SER A 113 11.21 -12.63 -36.55
N ILE A 114 10.29 -12.76 -37.51
CA ILE A 114 10.27 -13.87 -38.47
C ILE A 114 11.63 -14.01 -39.19
N PHE A 115 12.30 -12.89 -39.48
CA PHE A 115 13.62 -12.89 -40.10
C PHE A 115 14.70 -13.50 -39.19
N ALA A 116 14.68 -13.17 -37.89
CA ALA A 116 15.57 -13.77 -36.91
C ALA A 116 15.32 -15.28 -36.76
N SER A 117 14.05 -15.69 -36.66
CA SER A 117 13.66 -17.11 -36.64
C SER A 117 14.11 -17.86 -37.89
N MET A 118 13.97 -17.27 -39.08
CA MET A 118 14.43 -17.86 -40.34
C MET A 118 15.95 -18.00 -40.41
N ARG A 119 16.69 -16.99 -39.97
CA ARG A 119 18.15 -17.06 -39.86
C ARG A 119 18.56 -18.16 -38.89
N GLN A 120 17.91 -18.23 -37.73
CA GLN A 120 18.20 -19.23 -36.72
C GLN A 120 17.92 -20.64 -37.26
N LEU A 121 16.78 -20.86 -37.92
CA LEU A 121 16.47 -22.13 -38.58
C LEU A 121 17.53 -22.52 -39.61
N TYR A 122 18.02 -21.56 -40.42
CA TYR A 122 19.13 -21.82 -41.34
C TYR A 122 20.39 -22.28 -40.62
N LEU A 123 20.81 -21.58 -39.56
CA LEU A 123 21.98 -21.94 -38.76
C LEU A 123 21.82 -23.35 -38.15
N TRP A 124 20.65 -23.69 -37.62
CA TRP A 124 20.41 -25.00 -37.02
C TRP A 124 20.34 -26.14 -38.04
N VAL A 125 19.87 -25.89 -39.26
CA VAL A 125 19.82 -26.91 -40.32
C VAL A 125 21.19 -27.08 -40.99
N ALA A 126 21.90 -25.98 -41.26
CA ALA A 126 23.14 -25.98 -42.03
C ALA A 126 24.39 -26.18 -41.16
N GLU A 127 24.47 -25.53 -40.00
CA GLU A 127 25.67 -25.51 -39.15
C GLU A 127 25.56 -26.43 -37.93
N ARG A 128 24.34 -26.69 -37.43
CA ARG A 128 24.05 -27.59 -36.29
C ARG A 128 24.97 -27.38 -35.06
N PRO A 129 25.02 -26.16 -34.47
CA PRO A 129 25.88 -25.93 -33.31
C PRO A 129 25.49 -26.82 -32.12
N GLU A 130 26.49 -27.18 -31.32
CA GLU A 130 26.29 -27.99 -30.10
C GLU A 130 25.96 -27.13 -28.87
N GLU A 131 26.24 -25.83 -28.95
CA GLU A 131 26.05 -24.87 -27.87
C GLU A 131 25.30 -23.62 -28.34
N ILE A 132 24.55 -22.99 -27.43
CA ILE A 132 23.93 -21.68 -27.66
C ILE A 132 24.94 -20.63 -27.18
N GLY A 133 25.33 -19.70 -28.05
CA GLY A 133 26.14 -18.54 -27.67
C GLY A 133 25.41 -17.62 -26.67
N PRO A 134 25.98 -16.47 -26.32
CA PRO A 134 25.30 -15.49 -25.47
C PRO A 134 23.95 -15.09 -26.10
N HIS A 135 22.85 -15.50 -25.47
CA HIS A 135 21.50 -15.12 -25.93
C HIS A 135 21.07 -13.85 -25.20
N SER A 136 20.32 -13.00 -25.90
CA SER A 136 19.84 -11.73 -25.34
C SER A 136 18.90 -12.02 -24.16
N PRO A 137 19.04 -11.30 -23.03
CA PRO A 137 18.14 -11.46 -21.90
C PRO A 137 16.71 -11.02 -22.26
N VAL A 138 15.73 -11.54 -21.53
CA VAL A 138 14.30 -11.23 -21.71
C VAL A 138 14.01 -9.86 -21.08
N PRO A 139 13.56 -8.86 -21.86
CA PRO A 139 13.25 -7.52 -21.36
C PRO A 139 12.13 -7.49 -20.29
N ASN A 140 12.17 -6.49 -19.41
CA ASN A 140 11.21 -6.35 -18.30
C ASN A 140 9.76 -6.21 -18.77
N ASP A 141 9.51 -5.60 -19.93
CA ASP A 141 8.16 -5.41 -20.47
C ASP A 141 7.47 -6.75 -20.78
N VAL A 142 8.24 -7.78 -21.11
CA VAL A 142 7.71 -9.13 -21.34
C VAL A 142 7.12 -9.70 -20.05
N CYS A 143 7.85 -9.59 -18.93
CA CYS A 143 7.37 -10.00 -17.61
C CYS A 143 6.20 -9.10 -17.15
N ALA A 144 6.33 -7.79 -17.35
CA ALA A 144 5.33 -6.80 -16.91
C ALA A 144 3.97 -6.97 -17.59
N ARG A 145 3.92 -7.47 -18.83
CA ARG A 145 2.65 -7.77 -19.52
C ARG A 145 1.77 -8.77 -18.76
N CYS A 146 2.37 -9.67 -17.98
CA CYS A 146 1.64 -10.65 -17.17
C CYS A 146 1.60 -10.27 -15.69
N HIS A 147 2.74 -9.81 -15.15
CA HIS A 147 2.92 -9.50 -13.72
C HIS A 147 2.56 -8.05 -13.33
N ILE A 148 2.21 -7.17 -14.26
CA ILE A 148 1.85 -5.77 -13.92
C ILE A 148 0.57 -5.33 -14.61
N THR A 149 0.41 -5.64 -15.90
CA THR A 149 -0.72 -5.15 -16.72
C THR A 149 -1.71 -6.22 -17.15
N GLY A 150 -1.41 -7.51 -16.90
CA GLY A 150 -2.19 -8.65 -17.40
C GLY A 150 -3.38 -9.07 -16.54
N SER A 151 -3.99 -10.22 -16.84
CA SER A 151 -5.15 -10.76 -16.14
C SER A 151 -4.90 -11.12 -14.66
N GLY A 152 -3.64 -11.23 -14.23
CA GLY A 152 -3.23 -11.36 -12.82
C GLY A 152 -2.82 -10.04 -12.16
N ALA A 153 -3.04 -8.90 -12.83
CA ALA A 153 -2.50 -7.60 -12.42
C ALA A 153 -2.84 -7.22 -10.97
N GLU A 154 -4.03 -7.52 -10.46
CA GLU A 154 -4.41 -7.11 -9.10
C GLU A 154 -3.52 -7.76 -8.01
N ILE A 155 -3.16 -9.03 -8.20
CA ILE A 155 -2.27 -9.76 -7.27
C ILE A 155 -0.82 -9.29 -7.45
N TRP A 156 -0.38 -9.16 -8.70
CA TRP A 156 1.02 -8.90 -9.00
C TRP A 156 1.41 -7.41 -8.92
N GLN A 157 0.47 -6.48 -9.09
CA GLN A 157 0.69 -5.04 -8.84
C GLN A 157 1.02 -4.79 -7.38
N ARG A 158 0.38 -5.51 -6.44
CA ARG A 158 0.72 -5.47 -5.02
C ARG A 158 2.17 -5.91 -4.77
N ILE A 159 2.63 -6.94 -5.48
CA ILE A 159 4.02 -7.44 -5.37
C ILE A 159 5.00 -6.44 -6.01
N ALA A 160 4.66 -5.88 -7.17
CA ALA A 160 5.46 -4.83 -7.81
C ALA A 160 5.55 -3.55 -6.97
N ALA A 161 4.53 -3.27 -6.14
CA ALA A 161 4.50 -2.13 -5.22
C ALA A 161 5.27 -2.35 -3.91
N THR A 162 5.98 -3.47 -3.76
CA THR A 162 6.80 -3.72 -2.58
C THR A 162 8.05 -2.83 -2.54
N ALA A 163 8.53 -2.54 -1.34
CA ALA A 163 9.64 -1.63 -1.08
C ALA A 163 10.90 -2.00 -1.89
N GLY A 164 11.20 -3.30 -1.99
CA GLY A 164 12.33 -3.83 -2.72
C GLY A 164 12.24 -3.55 -4.22
N HIS A 165 11.12 -3.91 -4.85
CA HIS A 165 10.91 -3.70 -6.28
C HIS A 165 10.94 -2.22 -6.63
N ARG A 166 10.22 -1.38 -5.89
CA ARG A 166 10.18 0.07 -6.16
C ARG A 166 11.55 0.71 -6.00
N THR A 167 12.30 0.36 -4.96
CA THR A 167 13.64 0.91 -4.73
C THR A 167 14.61 0.57 -5.86
N HIS A 168 14.53 -0.64 -6.42
CA HIS A 168 15.47 -1.08 -7.45
C HIS A 168 15.02 -0.74 -8.88
N LEU A 169 13.72 -0.82 -9.19
CA LEU A 169 13.20 -0.64 -10.55
C LEU A 169 12.76 0.80 -10.87
N GLU A 170 12.44 1.62 -9.85
CA GLU A 170 12.03 3.02 -10.03
C GLU A 170 13.18 4.01 -9.74
N SER A 171 14.41 3.54 -9.56
CA SER A 171 15.55 4.41 -9.26
C SER A 171 16.06 5.12 -10.51
N ASP A 172 16.33 6.42 -10.38
CA ASP A 172 17.03 7.21 -11.41
C ASP A 172 18.56 7.02 -11.36
N SER A 173 19.07 6.15 -10.49
CA SER A 173 20.51 5.88 -10.37
C SER A 173 21.03 5.14 -11.60
N SER A 174 22.08 5.67 -12.21
CA SER A 174 22.80 4.97 -13.30
C SER A 174 23.28 3.57 -12.91
N ALA A 175 23.52 3.29 -11.63
CA ALA A 175 23.90 1.96 -11.14
C ALA A 175 22.77 0.93 -11.23
N LEU A 176 21.52 1.37 -11.36
CA LEU A 176 20.32 0.55 -11.42
C LEU A 176 19.60 0.64 -12.78
N ALA A 177 20.10 1.44 -13.71
CA ALA A 177 19.44 1.71 -15.00
C ALA A 177 19.18 0.45 -15.84
N ASP A 178 20.07 -0.54 -15.74
CA ASP A 178 20.02 -1.78 -16.53
C ASP A 178 19.46 -2.97 -15.74
N ILE A 179 18.85 -2.75 -14.57
CA ILE A 179 18.34 -3.86 -13.76
C ILE A 179 17.10 -4.50 -14.39
N MET A 180 17.16 -5.81 -14.60
CA MET A 180 16.11 -6.59 -15.21
C MET A 180 15.42 -7.48 -14.18
N CYS A 181 14.16 -7.87 -14.41
CA CYS A 181 13.45 -8.83 -13.58
C CYS A 181 14.28 -10.12 -13.44
N VAL A 182 14.88 -10.58 -14.55
CA VAL A 182 15.74 -11.77 -14.59
C VAL A 182 17.10 -11.58 -13.91
N THR A 183 17.53 -10.34 -13.62
CA THR A 183 18.74 -10.08 -12.83
C THR A 183 18.60 -10.66 -11.42
N CYS A 184 17.39 -10.62 -10.85
CA CYS A 184 17.09 -11.16 -9.53
C CYS A 184 16.35 -12.51 -9.60
N HIS A 185 15.38 -12.62 -10.51
CA HIS A 185 14.55 -13.83 -10.58
C HIS A 185 15.19 -14.93 -11.43
N GLY A 186 16.21 -14.65 -12.25
CA GLY A 186 16.78 -15.59 -13.23
C GLY A 186 18.15 -16.14 -12.83
N GLN A 187 18.36 -16.53 -11.57
CA GLN A 187 19.65 -17.06 -11.08
C GLN A 187 20.22 -18.20 -11.91
N GLU A 188 19.35 -19.02 -12.47
CA GLU A 188 19.72 -20.10 -13.37
C GLU A 188 19.00 -19.91 -14.71
N LEU A 189 19.68 -20.32 -15.79
CA LEU A 189 19.10 -20.36 -17.14
C LEU A 189 17.72 -21.02 -17.12
N HIS A 190 16.67 -20.25 -17.37
CA HIS A 190 15.27 -20.69 -17.41
C HIS A 190 14.70 -21.28 -16.12
N ARG A 191 15.28 -20.95 -14.95
CA ARG A 191 14.69 -21.22 -13.63
C ARG A 191 14.47 -19.90 -12.90
N PHE A 192 13.20 -19.57 -12.69
CA PHE A 192 12.79 -18.23 -12.27
C PHE A 192 12.39 -18.17 -10.79
N MET A 193 13.35 -18.35 -9.89
CA MET A 193 13.12 -18.25 -8.44
C MET A 193 14.24 -17.47 -7.76
N PRO A 194 13.91 -16.46 -6.94
CA PRO A 194 14.92 -15.84 -6.09
C PRO A 194 15.33 -16.83 -5.01
N VAL A 195 16.64 -16.99 -4.81
CA VAL A 195 17.21 -17.74 -3.67
C VAL A 195 18.09 -16.81 -2.83
N ASP A 196 18.58 -17.28 -1.69
CA ASP A 196 19.21 -16.43 -0.68
C ASP A 196 20.44 -15.63 -1.17
N GLN A 197 21.06 -16.04 -2.28
CA GLN A 197 22.20 -15.36 -2.89
C GLN A 197 21.82 -14.23 -3.87
N THR A 198 20.53 -13.99 -4.10
CA THR A 198 20.04 -13.09 -5.16
C THR A 198 20.51 -11.66 -4.98
N CYS A 199 20.60 -11.17 -3.74
CA CYS A 199 21.05 -9.80 -3.47
C CYS A 199 22.52 -9.57 -3.92
N ALA A 200 23.37 -10.60 -3.80
CA ALA A 200 24.78 -10.56 -4.19
C ALA A 200 25.00 -10.97 -5.66
N GLN A 201 23.96 -11.44 -6.35
CA GLN A 201 24.05 -11.83 -7.76
C GLN A 201 24.49 -10.65 -8.63
N ALA A 202 25.17 -10.97 -9.73
CA ALA A 202 25.68 -9.98 -10.69
C ALA A 202 26.58 -8.91 -10.04
N ASN A 203 27.21 -9.24 -8.91
CA ASN A 203 28.05 -8.36 -8.10
C ASN A 203 27.35 -7.09 -7.57
N CYS A 204 26.03 -7.13 -7.35
CA CYS A 204 25.29 -5.99 -6.80
C CYS A 204 25.65 -5.74 -5.31
N HIS A 205 25.33 -6.68 -4.41
CA HIS A 205 25.66 -6.60 -2.99
C HIS A 205 26.74 -7.60 -2.54
N ALA A 206 27.65 -8.00 -3.43
CA ALA A 206 28.66 -9.04 -3.15
C ALA A 206 29.59 -8.69 -1.97
N ASP A 207 29.92 -7.41 -1.78
CA ASP A 207 30.80 -6.95 -0.71
C ASP A 207 30.03 -6.42 0.53
N THR A 208 28.73 -6.70 0.63
CA THR A 208 27.89 -6.17 1.73
C THR A 208 27.90 -7.13 2.92
N GLY A 209 28.79 -6.88 3.88
CA GLY A 209 28.87 -7.59 5.16
C GLY A 209 28.32 -6.78 6.33
N ILE A 210 28.18 -7.39 7.51
CA ILE A 210 27.91 -6.67 8.76
C ILE A 210 29.27 -6.28 9.38
N GLU A 211 29.45 -4.99 9.66
CA GLU A 211 30.61 -4.40 10.33
C GLU A 211 30.34 -4.03 11.80
N LEU A 212 29.08 -4.15 12.24
CA LEU A 212 28.64 -3.67 13.54
C LEU A 212 29.14 -4.52 14.71
N GLY A 213 30.12 -4.02 15.45
CA GLY A 213 30.51 -4.52 16.77
C GLY A 213 30.82 -6.02 16.78
N SER A 214 30.12 -6.79 17.63
CA SER A 214 30.31 -8.25 17.74
C SER A 214 29.58 -9.05 16.67
N MET A 215 28.80 -8.39 15.79
CA MET A 215 28.11 -9.04 14.66
C MET A 215 29.01 -9.14 13.41
N VAL A 216 30.24 -8.62 13.48
CA VAL A 216 31.22 -8.71 12.38
C VAL A 216 31.44 -10.17 12.01
N GLY A 217 31.35 -10.47 10.70
CA GLY A 217 31.59 -11.82 10.16
C GLY A 217 30.43 -12.80 10.34
N GLN A 218 29.26 -12.35 10.81
CA GLN A 218 28.05 -13.18 10.80
C GLN A 218 27.55 -13.36 9.37
N THR A 219 27.86 -14.51 8.75
CA THR A 219 27.44 -14.85 7.37
C THR A 219 26.18 -15.71 7.32
N ALA A 220 25.64 -16.11 8.47
CA ALA A 220 24.46 -16.97 8.55
C ALA A 220 23.13 -16.21 8.44
N LEU A 221 23.16 -14.87 8.49
CA LEU A 221 21.96 -14.04 8.38
C LEU A 221 21.68 -13.72 6.92
N HIS A 222 20.46 -14.01 6.48
CA HIS A 222 20.01 -13.62 5.15
C HIS A 222 19.60 -12.13 5.14
N CYS A 223 19.83 -11.42 4.04
CA CYS A 223 19.63 -9.97 3.94
C CYS A 223 18.21 -9.55 4.34
N VAL A 224 17.21 -10.37 4.00
CA VAL A 224 15.80 -10.07 4.28
C VAL A 224 15.40 -10.22 5.75
N THR A 225 16.28 -10.76 6.59
CA THR A 225 16.11 -10.72 8.05
C THR A 225 16.11 -9.27 8.56
N CYS A 226 16.90 -8.40 7.94
CA CYS A 226 16.95 -6.98 8.26
C CYS A 226 16.18 -6.11 7.26
N HIS A 227 16.23 -6.45 5.97
CA HIS A 227 15.61 -5.66 4.91
C HIS A 227 14.28 -6.25 4.46
N GLN A 228 13.18 -5.56 4.77
CA GLN A 228 11.83 -6.02 4.40
C GLN A 228 11.54 -5.79 2.92
N PHE A 229 12.18 -6.57 2.04
CA PHE A 229 12.08 -6.42 0.58
C PHE A 229 10.63 -6.47 0.09
N THR A 230 9.81 -7.34 0.70
CA THR A 230 8.41 -7.56 0.34
C THR A 230 7.43 -6.69 1.12
N ALA A 231 7.90 -5.70 1.90
CA ALA A 231 6.99 -4.79 2.59
C ALA A 231 6.17 -4.00 1.57
N GLU A 232 4.86 -3.95 1.74
CA GLU A 232 3.98 -3.13 0.91
C GLU A 232 4.26 -1.64 1.14
N VAL A 233 4.28 -0.87 0.06
CA VAL A 233 4.44 0.59 0.12
C VAL A 233 3.18 1.23 -0.50
N PRO A 234 2.61 2.29 0.10
CA PRO A 234 1.44 2.95 -0.46
C PRO A 234 1.67 3.37 -1.93
N PRO A 235 0.66 3.26 -2.82
CA PRO A 235 0.82 3.57 -4.24
C PRO A 235 1.33 4.98 -4.56
N LEU A 236 1.03 5.95 -3.70
CA LEU A 236 1.46 7.35 -3.83
C LEU A 236 2.79 7.66 -3.14
N ALA A 237 3.44 6.68 -2.51
CA ALA A 237 4.71 6.92 -1.82
C ALA A 237 5.82 7.21 -2.84
N THR A 238 6.75 8.09 -2.48
CA THR A 238 7.93 8.39 -3.30
C THR A 238 8.93 7.23 -3.27
N TRP A 239 9.89 7.25 -4.19
CA TRP A 239 11.02 6.33 -4.17
C TRP A 239 11.78 6.37 -2.82
N ASP A 240 12.07 7.56 -2.28
CA ASP A 240 12.72 7.71 -0.96
C ASP A 240 11.92 7.05 0.16
N SER A 241 10.58 7.10 0.08
CA SER A 241 9.70 6.46 1.07
C SER A 241 9.74 4.93 0.95
N ALA A 242 9.83 4.40 -0.27
CA ALA A 242 10.02 2.98 -0.50
C ALA A 242 11.40 2.53 0.02
N ALA A 243 12.47 3.28 -0.27
CA ALA A 243 13.81 3.01 0.21
C ALA A 243 13.90 3.06 1.75
N ALA A 244 13.24 4.02 2.39
CA ALA A 244 13.17 4.12 3.85
C ALA A 244 12.42 2.94 4.51
N THR A 245 11.53 2.26 3.78
CA THR A 245 10.86 1.04 4.25
C THR A 245 11.82 -0.17 4.29
N LEU A 246 12.87 -0.17 3.47
CA LEU A 246 13.92 -1.20 3.51
C LEU A 246 14.89 -1.01 4.67
N VAL A 247 14.93 0.17 5.29
CA VAL A 247 15.82 0.48 6.41
C VAL A 247 15.31 -0.25 7.67
N PRO A 248 16.12 -1.09 8.33
CA PRO A 248 15.68 -1.87 9.48
C PRO A 248 15.28 -0.96 10.65
N GLY A 249 14.14 -1.27 11.26
CA GLY A 249 13.66 -0.64 12.48
C GLY A 249 13.71 -1.58 13.68
N MET A 250 13.08 -1.16 14.76
CA MET A 250 12.97 -1.90 16.01
C MET A 250 12.52 -3.36 15.82
N PRO A 251 11.50 -3.70 14.98
CA PRO A 251 11.08 -5.09 14.83
C PRO A 251 12.20 -6.00 14.31
N GLN A 252 13.01 -5.52 13.38
CA GLN A 252 14.12 -6.30 12.81
C GLN A 252 15.31 -6.33 13.77
N CYS A 253 15.70 -5.19 14.33
CA CYS A 253 16.85 -5.10 15.22
C CYS A 253 16.62 -5.86 16.54
N LEU A 254 15.42 -5.75 17.11
CA LEU A 254 15.03 -6.47 18.33
C LEU A 254 14.48 -7.86 18.04
N SER A 255 14.50 -8.37 16.80
CA SER A 255 14.19 -9.80 16.56
C SER A 255 15.29 -10.72 17.10
N CYS A 256 16.51 -10.19 17.26
CA CYS A 256 17.67 -10.92 17.76
C CYS A 256 17.70 -10.89 19.30
N HIS A 257 17.86 -12.05 19.93
CA HIS A 257 17.84 -12.18 21.40
C HIS A 257 18.89 -11.33 22.13
N GLU A 258 20.11 -11.22 21.59
CA GLU A 258 21.14 -10.39 22.22
C GLU A 258 20.77 -8.89 22.14
N MET A 259 20.15 -8.44 21.05
CA MET A 259 19.72 -7.05 20.92
C MET A 259 18.55 -6.72 21.86
N GLN A 260 17.60 -7.63 22.04
CA GLN A 260 16.55 -7.50 23.05
C GLN A 260 17.14 -7.35 24.46
N ARG A 261 18.21 -8.10 24.75
CA ARG A 261 18.88 -8.07 26.05
C ARG A 261 19.64 -6.77 26.28
N VAL A 262 20.40 -6.30 25.28
CA VAL A 262 21.21 -5.08 25.37
C VAL A 262 20.35 -3.81 25.41
N LEU A 263 19.20 -3.82 24.73
CA LEU A 263 18.27 -2.69 24.65
C LEU A 263 16.96 -2.95 25.42
N ALA A 264 17.03 -3.70 26.52
CA ALA A 264 15.84 -4.05 27.32
C ALA A 264 15.06 -2.83 27.85
N GLU A 265 15.73 -1.69 28.02
CA GLU A 265 15.13 -0.42 28.48
C GLU A 265 14.88 0.57 27.34
N PHE A 266 14.99 0.14 26.08
CA PHE A 266 14.66 0.99 24.95
C PHE A 266 13.16 1.24 24.92
N ASP A 267 12.79 2.52 24.91
CA ASP A 267 11.42 2.96 24.80
C ASP A 267 11.31 3.94 23.62
N PRO A 268 10.59 3.56 22.54
CA PRO A 268 10.42 4.40 21.36
C PRO A 268 9.75 5.75 21.66
N ALA A 269 9.04 5.92 22.78
CA ALA A 269 8.45 7.22 23.16
C ALA A 269 9.51 8.31 23.43
N TYR A 270 10.74 7.89 23.78
CA TYR A 270 11.88 8.77 24.02
C TYR A 270 12.83 8.88 22.82
N ASP A 271 12.53 8.20 21.72
CA ASP A 271 13.22 8.34 20.44
C ASP A 271 12.36 9.14 19.45
N PRO A 272 12.78 10.34 19.01
CA PRO A 272 11.99 11.14 18.06
C PRO A 272 11.93 10.53 16.65
N HIS A 273 12.61 9.41 16.40
CA HIS A 273 12.67 8.71 15.12
C HIS A 273 11.82 7.44 15.07
N ASP A 274 10.95 7.24 16.06
CA ASP A 274 9.96 6.16 16.09
C ASP A 274 10.59 4.75 16.03
N GLY A 275 11.76 4.57 16.65
CA GLY A 275 12.45 3.28 16.69
C GLY A 275 13.00 2.81 15.35
N ARG A 276 13.17 3.70 14.37
CA ARG A 276 13.83 3.38 13.09
C ARG A 276 15.34 3.37 13.25
N CYS A 277 15.85 2.31 13.88
CA CYS A 277 17.25 2.14 14.24
C CYS A 277 18.22 2.44 13.09
N GLY A 278 17.88 1.99 11.87
CA GLY A 278 18.70 2.15 10.67
C GLY A 278 18.86 3.59 10.17
N LEU A 279 18.10 4.56 10.68
CA LEU A 279 18.32 5.98 10.39
C LEU A 279 19.60 6.53 11.04
N CYS A 280 19.95 5.98 12.21
CA CYS A 280 21.15 6.36 12.93
C CYS A 280 22.28 5.34 12.72
N HIS A 281 21.91 4.06 12.72
CA HIS A 281 22.83 2.93 12.64
C HIS A 281 22.92 2.39 11.22
N ASN A 282 24.12 2.26 10.68
CA ASN A 282 24.37 1.52 9.45
C ASN A 282 25.22 0.30 9.76
N PRO A 283 24.60 -0.90 9.87
CA PRO A 283 25.32 -2.09 10.29
C PRO A 283 26.37 -2.57 9.29
N HIS A 284 26.39 -2.03 8.07
CA HIS A 284 27.34 -2.37 7.02
C HIS A 284 28.55 -1.43 6.94
N ARG A 285 28.58 -0.36 7.74
CA ARG A 285 29.64 0.67 7.66
C ARG A 285 30.13 1.19 9.01
N GLN A 286 29.36 0.95 10.07
CA GLN A 286 29.64 1.49 11.39
C GLN A 286 30.11 0.37 12.29
N ALA A 287 31.35 0.47 12.75
CA ALA A 287 31.97 -0.42 13.71
C ALA A 287 31.87 0.12 15.15
N THR A 288 31.66 1.44 15.33
CA THR A 288 31.70 2.10 16.65
C THR A 288 30.50 3.02 16.92
N PRO A 289 30.11 3.23 18.19
CA PRO A 289 29.04 4.17 18.55
C PRO A 289 29.31 5.61 18.08
N GLY A 290 30.58 6.02 18.03
CA GLY A 290 30.98 7.35 17.57
C GLY A 290 30.72 7.56 16.06
N GLU A 291 30.66 6.50 15.26
CA GLU A 291 30.27 6.57 13.85
C GLU A 291 28.78 6.78 13.69
N ALA A 292 27.96 6.09 14.49
CA ALA A 292 26.52 6.32 14.54
C ALA A 292 26.21 7.77 14.96
N LEU A 293 26.93 8.34 15.92
CA LEU A 293 26.71 9.74 16.31
C LEU A 293 27.00 10.75 15.18
N ARG A 294 27.92 10.43 14.24
CA ARG A 294 28.20 11.32 13.10
C ARG A 294 27.04 11.35 12.10
N SER A 295 26.24 10.28 12.02
CA SER A 295 25.12 10.16 11.07
C SER A 295 24.05 11.22 11.31
N CYS A 296 23.87 11.69 12.54
CA CYS A 296 22.92 12.76 12.86
C CYS A 296 23.05 13.97 11.93
N THR A 297 24.30 14.35 11.61
CA THR A 297 24.59 15.48 10.71
C THR A 297 24.92 15.05 9.29
N SER A 298 25.65 13.94 9.11
CA SER A 298 26.10 13.52 7.77
C SER A 298 24.96 12.95 6.91
N SER A 299 23.88 12.46 7.52
CA SER A 299 22.66 12.05 6.83
C SER A 299 21.74 13.22 6.46
N GLN A 300 22.20 14.46 6.66
CA GLN A 300 21.50 15.72 6.37
C GLN A 300 20.24 16.02 7.20
N CYS A 301 19.74 15.08 8.00
CA CYS A 301 18.56 15.30 8.86
C CYS A 301 18.78 16.39 9.92
N HIS A 302 19.97 16.46 10.54
CA HIS A 302 20.34 17.51 11.49
C HIS A 302 21.55 18.34 11.02
N ALA A 303 21.79 18.44 9.71
CA ALA A 303 22.89 19.25 9.17
C ALA A 303 22.85 20.71 9.66
N ASP A 304 21.65 21.27 9.78
CA ASP A 304 21.40 22.64 10.21
C ASP A 304 21.11 22.78 11.70
N TRP A 305 21.59 21.87 12.57
CA TRP A 305 21.28 21.88 14.01
C TRP A 305 21.48 23.25 14.70
N ARG A 306 22.37 24.11 14.17
CA ARG A 306 22.64 25.47 14.65
C ARG A 306 21.47 26.45 14.45
N VAL A 307 20.44 26.14 13.68
CA VAL A 307 19.29 27.04 13.50
C VAL A 307 18.34 27.02 14.70
N HIS A 308 18.43 25.98 15.55
CA HIS A 308 17.55 25.86 16.70
C HIS A 308 17.96 26.84 17.82
N PRO A 309 17.04 27.65 18.39
CA PRO A 309 17.36 28.67 19.40
C PRO A 309 18.10 28.14 20.64
N PHE A 310 17.88 26.87 20.99
CA PHE A 310 18.56 26.22 22.11
C PHE A 310 20.07 25.99 21.83
N HIS A 311 20.45 25.82 20.56
CA HIS A 311 21.82 25.49 20.14
C HIS A 311 22.69 26.72 19.85
N VAL A 312 22.11 27.92 19.74
CA VAL A 312 22.85 29.15 19.38
C VAL A 312 23.41 29.94 20.56
N GLY A 313 22.92 29.69 21.78
CA GLY A 313 23.42 30.38 22.97
C GLY A 313 24.92 30.14 23.17
N ARG A 314 25.70 31.15 23.60
CA ARG A 314 27.18 31.09 23.68
C ARG A 314 27.72 29.84 24.39
N SER A 315 27.05 29.39 25.44
CA SER A 315 27.42 28.18 26.19
C SER A 315 27.04 26.89 25.46
N HIS A 316 25.86 26.83 24.84
CA HIS A 316 25.37 25.65 24.12
C HIS A 316 25.99 25.49 22.74
N GLY A 317 26.27 26.58 22.01
CA GLY A 317 26.91 26.54 20.70
C GLY A 317 28.36 26.03 20.73
N GLN A 318 29.07 26.21 21.85
CA GLN A 318 30.40 25.63 22.06
C GLN A 318 30.35 24.12 22.34
N ALA A 319 29.28 23.64 22.97
CA ALA A 319 29.05 22.23 23.27
C ALA A 319 28.32 21.48 22.12
N GLY A 320 27.63 22.20 21.24
CA GLY A 320 26.72 21.66 20.23
C GLY A 320 27.29 20.61 19.26
N PRO A 321 28.60 20.61 18.90
CA PRO A 321 29.18 19.51 18.12
C PRO A 321 29.23 18.16 18.87
N GLN A 322 29.08 18.16 20.19
CA GLN A 322 29.06 16.96 21.03
C GLN A 322 27.62 16.63 21.40
N CYS A 323 26.84 16.23 20.40
CA CYS A 323 25.38 16.04 20.53
C CYS A 323 25.03 15.07 21.67
N ASN A 324 25.85 14.04 21.86
CA ASN A 324 25.65 13.01 22.88
C ASN A 324 25.78 13.53 24.33
N TRP A 325 26.31 14.73 24.57
CA TRP A 325 26.34 15.31 25.91
C TRP A 325 24.94 15.68 26.39
N CYS A 326 24.11 16.20 25.49
CA CYS A 326 22.74 16.62 25.80
C CYS A 326 21.71 15.56 25.38
N HIS A 327 21.91 14.91 24.23
CA HIS A 327 21.05 13.85 23.73
C HIS A 327 21.58 12.50 24.22
N GLU A 328 20.85 11.82 25.09
CA GLU A 328 21.21 10.47 25.49
C GLU A 328 21.02 9.52 24.30
N PRO A 329 22.03 8.70 23.92
CA PRO A 329 21.86 7.70 22.87
C PRO A 329 20.65 6.79 23.15
N HIS A 330 19.83 6.52 22.13
CA HIS A 330 18.59 5.75 22.25
C HIS A 330 17.50 6.36 23.16
N ARG A 331 17.74 7.57 23.69
CA ARG A 331 16.79 8.46 24.38
C ARG A 331 17.04 9.91 23.94
N ALA A 332 17.13 10.10 22.62
CA ALA A 332 17.63 11.35 22.04
C ALA A 332 16.68 12.54 22.26
N ARG A 333 15.45 12.32 22.75
CA ARG A 333 14.53 13.40 23.10
C ARG A 333 14.97 14.07 24.41
N VAL A 334 15.20 15.38 24.36
CA VAL A 334 15.58 16.18 25.53
C VAL A 334 14.39 17.00 26.00
N ASP A 335 14.12 16.99 27.32
CA ASP A 335 13.19 17.91 27.95
C ASP A 335 13.89 19.24 28.25
N ALA A 336 13.56 20.27 27.47
CA ALA A 336 14.13 21.61 27.64
C ALA A 336 13.49 22.41 28.79
N SER A 337 12.48 21.87 29.48
CA SER A 337 11.81 22.55 30.59
C SER A 337 12.54 22.39 31.93
N ASP A 338 13.28 21.29 32.12
CA ASP A 338 14.12 21.05 33.30
C ASP A 338 15.58 21.48 33.06
N CYS A 339 15.81 22.78 33.06
CA CYS A 339 17.14 23.36 32.85
C CYS A 339 18.15 22.89 33.91
N VAL A 340 17.72 22.73 35.16
CA VAL A 340 18.61 22.38 36.28
C VAL A 340 18.95 20.90 36.24
N GLY A 341 17.95 20.02 36.14
CA GLY A 341 18.18 18.57 36.09
C GLY A 341 18.99 18.15 34.86
N CYS A 342 18.76 18.79 33.70
CA CYS A 342 19.59 18.57 32.52
C CYS A 342 21.06 18.95 32.77
N HIS A 343 21.34 20.14 33.29
CA HIS A 343 22.71 20.57 33.58
C HIS A 343 23.37 19.72 34.68
N GLU A 344 22.62 19.30 35.70
CA GLU A 344 23.10 18.37 36.72
C GLU A 344 23.46 17.02 36.11
N ALA A 345 22.61 16.45 35.26
CA ALA A 345 22.87 15.19 34.57
C ALA A 345 24.15 15.29 33.73
N VAL A 346 24.29 16.34 32.91
CA VAL A 346 25.52 16.59 32.12
C VAL A 346 26.75 16.76 33.03
N SER A 347 26.62 17.40 34.18
CA SER A 347 27.73 17.60 35.11
C SER A 347 28.23 16.30 35.76
N ARG A 348 27.39 15.27 35.83
CA ARG A 348 27.71 13.97 36.43
C ARG A 348 28.33 12.99 35.42
N ARG A 349 28.25 13.28 34.13
CA ARG A 349 28.76 12.43 33.04
C ARG A 349 30.28 12.38 32.99
N GLU A 350 30.83 11.18 32.96
CA GLU A 350 32.29 10.97 32.95
C GLU A 350 32.94 11.32 31.61
N ASP A 351 32.21 11.17 30.51
CA ASP A 351 32.63 11.50 29.14
C ASP A 351 32.69 13.02 28.87
N VAL A 352 32.21 13.84 29.80
CA VAL A 352 32.30 15.31 29.73
C VAL A 352 33.60 15.79 30.40
N PRO A 353 34.42 16.62 29.71
CA PRO A 353 35.69 17.12 30.27
C PRO A 353 35.49 17.77 31.64
N ALA A 354 36.38 17.47 32.59
CA ALA A 354 36.28 17.97 33.96
C ALA A 354 36.22 19.51 34.06
N ALA A 355 36.83 20.23 33.12
CA ALA A 355 36.72 21.69 33.03
C ALA A 355 35.30 22.18 32.71
N VAL A 356 34.57 21.45 31.87
CA VAL A 356 33.16 21.73 31.54
C VAL A 356 32.27 21.37 32.73
N ARG A 357 32.46 20.19 33.33
CA ARG A 357 31.73 19.78 34.54
C ARG A 357 31.83 20.80 35.68
N ARG A 358 33.05 21.28 35.98
CA ARG A 358 33.28 22.32 37.01
C ARG A 358 32.58 23.66 36.70
N ARG A 359 32.38 23.98 35.42
CA ARG A 359 31.69 25.21 35.00
C ARG A 359 30.17 25.08 35.16
N LEU A 360 29.62 23.88 34.93
CA LEU A 360 28.20 23.57 35.11
C LEU A 360 27.81 23.47 36.60
N GLN A 361 28.74 23.11 37.47
CA GLN A 361 28.55 23.06 38.93
C GLN A 361 28.56 24.43 39.62
N ARG A 362 28.89 25.53 38.93
CA ARG A 362 28.72 26.89 39.48
C ARG A 362 27.28 27.33 39.30
N ALA A 363 26.66 27.81 40.38
CA ALA A 363 25.30 28.32 40.41
C ALA A 363 24.99 29.16 39.15
N MET A 364 23.98 28.73 38.41
CA MET A 364 23.54 29.43 37.20
C MET A 364 22.82 30.73 37.62
N PRO A 365 22.72 31.76 36.75
CA PRO A 365 22.09 33.04 37.08
C PRO A 365 20.62 32.97 37.54
N PHE A 366 20.01 31.78 37.46
CA PHE A 366 18.61 31.48 37.77
C PHE A 366 18.44 30.70 39.08
N ASP A 367 19.52 30.39 39.80
CA ASP A 367 19.49 29.85 41.17
C ASP A 367 19.07 30.93 42.16
N THR A 368 17.77 31.23 42.21
CA THR A 368 17.20 32.20 43.16
C THR A 368 17.24 31.71 44.62
N GLY A 369 17.56 30.43 44.85
CA GLY A 369 17.67 29.84 46.19
C GLY A 369 19.02 30.02 46.90
N ALA A 370 20.10 30.36 46.18
CA ALA A 370 21.45 30.37 46.75
C ALA A 370 22.10 31.77 46.89
N ALA A 371 21.45 32.83 46.40
CA ALA A 371 21.97 34.19 46.47
C ALA A 371 21.39 34.98 47.65
N SER A 372 21.70 34.59 48.88
CA SER A 372 21.68 35.53 50.01
C SER A 372 23.09 36.07 50.22
N PRO A 373 23.40 37.35 49.91
CA PRO A 373 24.67 37.93 50.32
C PRO A 373 24.64 38.17 51.84
N PRO A 374 25.79 38.08 52.55
CA PRO A 374 25.85 38.44 53.95
C PRO A 374 25.57 39.94 54.08
N ALA A 375 24.71 40.29 55.04
CA ALA A 375 24.38 41.67 55.38
C ALA A 375 25.66 42.44 55.78
N ALA A 376 26.11 43.33 54.90
CA ALA A 376 27.08 44.37 55.24
C ALA A 376 26.36 45.71 55.10
N GLY A 377 26.16 46.37 56.24
CA GLY A 377 25.51 47.67 56.32
C GLY A 377 26.31 48.75 55.61
N PHE A 378 25.60 49.64 54.92
CA PHE A 378 26.08 50.98 54.65
C PHE A 378 24.91 51.96 54.73
N LEU A 379 25.00 52.82 55.74
CA LEU A 379 24.29 54.08 55.85
C LEU A 379 24.74 55.01 54.71
N LEU A 380 23.82 55.72 54.07
CA LEU A 380 23.88 57.17 53.81
C LEU A 380 22.68 57.65 52.97
N SER A 381 22.19 58.83 53.35
CA SER A 381 20.91 59.47 53.03
C SER A 381 20.72 59.96 51.56
N PRO A 382 19.47 60.24 51.14
CA PRO A 382 19.12 60.71 49.80
C PRO A 382 18.98 62.26 49.71
N PRO A 383 18.97 62.86 48.51
CA PRO A 383 18.33 64.16 48.31
C PRO A 383 17.06 64.05 47.46
N LEU A 384 15.94 64.27 48.15
CA LEU A 384 14.86 65.22 47.85
C LEU A 384 14.50 65.48 46.37
N LEU A 385 13.29 65.04 45.98
CA LEU A 385 12.36 65.85 45.19
C LEU A 385 10.89 65.63 45.62
N ARG A 386 10.38 66.66 46.32
CA ARG A 386 9.01 67.19 46.41
C ARG A 386 7.80 66.25 46.50
N ARG A 387 7.22 66.22 47.72
CA ARG A 387 5.81 65.92 48.01
C ARG A 387 4.90 67.12 47.74
N LYS A 388 3.72 66.86 47.16
CA LYS A 388 2.44 67.57 47.41
C LYS A 388 1.35 66.51 47.73
N PRO A 389 0.24 66.88 48.39
CA PRO A 389 -0.39 66.08 49.43
C PRO A 389 -1.59 65.24 48.98
N ALA A 390 -2.07 64.44 49.94
CA ALA A 390 -2.92 63.26 49.84
C ALA A 390 -4.39 63.44 49.39
N GLY A 391 -4.92 62.34 48.81
CA GLY A 391 -6.32 61.88 48.87
C GLY A 391 -6.90 61.45 47.50
N PRO A 392 -7.90 60.54 47.45
CA PRO A 392 -8.07 59.24 48.11
C PRO A 392 -7.92 58.08 47.10
N GLU A 393 -8.01 56.84 47.60
CA GLU A 393 -8.11 55.60 46.82
C GLU A 393 -9.16 55.69 45.70
N SER A 394 -8.75 55.53 44.42
CA SER A 394 -9.53 54.89 43.36
C SER A 394 -8.85 55.09 42.00
N ASP A 395 -8.12 54.09 41.48
CA ASP A 395 -7.75 54.01 40.05
C ASP A 395 -7.67 52.54 39.56
N ILE A 396 -8.50 51.66 40.16
CA ILE A 396 -8.79 50.31 39.63
C ILE A 396 -9.93 50.35 38.59
N GLU A 397 -10.42 51.52 38.18
CA GLU A 397 -11.56 51.66 37.25
C GLU A 397 -11.24 52.06 35.82
N LEU A 398 -9.95 52.15 35.42
CA LEU A 398 -9.59 52.50 34.03
C LEU A 398 -9.23 51.31 33.13
N TRP A 399 -9.27 50.08 33.65
CA TRP A 399 -9.02 48.85 32.88
C TRP A 399 -10.23 47.92 32.71
N SER A 400 -11.42 48.30 33.21
CA SER A 400 -12.65 47.50 33.08
C SER A 400 -13.54 47.93 31.91
N ALA A 401 -13.40 49.15 31.37
CA ALA A 401 -14.31 49.69 30.34
C ALA A 401 -13.95 49.38 28.87
N ARG A 402 -12.96 48.51 28.60
CA ARG A 402 -12.56 48.14 27.22
C ARG A 402 -12.68 46.64 26.90
N LEU A 403 -13.48 45.91 27.67
CA LEU A 403 -13.75 44.49 27.43
C LEU A 403 -15.14 44.19 26.84
N GLU A 404 -15.95 45.20 26.51
CA GLU A 404 -17.32 45.00 25.97
C GLU A 404 -17.41 44.86 24.44
N ARG A 405 -16.40 44.25 23.80
CA ARG A 405 -16.56 43.82 22.41
C ARG A 405 -15.70 42.61 22.05
N PHE A 406 -15.85 41.55 22.82
CA PHE A 406 -15.52 40.21 22.36
C PHE A 406 -16.80 39.36 22.38
N PRO A 407 -17.10 38.63 21.29
CA PRO A 407 -18.23 37.70 21.28
C PRO A 407 -18.03 36.69 22.43
N GLU A 408 -19.13 36.30 23.07
CA GLU A 408 -19.15 35.24 24.09
C GLU A 408 -18.40 34.01 23.57
N PHE A 409 -17.17 33.80 24.03
CA PHE A 409 -16.49 32.54 23.84
C PHE A 409 -17.14 31.56 24.82
N THR A 410 -17.87 30.59 24.26
CA THR A 410 -18.26 29.35 24.93
C THR A 410 -17.04 28.80 25.66
N GLN A 411 -17.19 28.43 26.94
CA GLN A 411 -16.09 27.96 27.77
C GLN A 411 -15.25 26.92 27.04
N ASP A 412 -13.95 27.23 26.84
CA ASP A 412 -13.00 26.30 26.25
C ASP A 412 -12.98 25.00 27.07
N THR A 413 -13.08 23.86 26.39
CA THR A 413 -13.02 22.50 26.93
C THR A 413 -11.63 22.11 27.47
N PHE A 414 -10.68 23.05 27.53
CA PHE A 414 -9.29 22.81 27.92
C PHE A 414 -9.06 22.98 29.43
N SER A 415 -8.81 21.86 30.13
CA SER A 415 -8.60 21.86 31.59
C SER A 415 -7.12 21.99 31.97
N HIS A 416 -6.70 23.16 32.44
CA HIS A 416 -5.33 23.39 32.95
C HIS A 416 -4.98 22.47 34.14
N ARG A 417 -5.97 22.07 34.94
CA ARG A 417 -5.78 21.17 36.09
C ARG A 417 -5.31 19.78 35.67
N VAL A 418 -5.78 19.29 34.53
CA VAL A 418 -5.40 17.97 33.98
C VAL A 418 -4.06 18.04 33.26
N HIS A 419 -3.69 19.21 32.75
CA HIS A 419 -2.45 19.43 31.99
C HIS A 419 -1.37 20.17 32.81
N ALA A 420 -1.49 20.16 34.14
CA ALA A 420 -0.59 20.89 35.04
C ALA A 420 0.86 20.39 35.00
N GLU A 421 1.08 19.18 34.50
CA GLU A 421 2.41 18.58 34.32
C GLU A 421 3.08 18.99 33.00
N LEU A 422 2.36 19.64 32.08
CA LEU A 422 2.95 20.19 30.85
C LEU A 422 3.60 21.55 31.13
N SER A 423 4.78 21.77 30.54
CA SER A 423 5.42 23.09 30.58
C SER A 423 4.49 24.17 30.01
N CYS A 424 4.42 25.33 30.67
CA CYS A 424 3.64 26.48 30.20
C CYS A 424 4.01 26.90 28.77
N LEU A 425 5.28 26.72 28.40
CA LEU A 425 5.80 27.07 27.07
C LEU A 425 5.38 26.08 25.97
N SER A 426 4.86 24.91 26.35
CA SER A 426 4.26 23.96 25.40
C SER A 426 3.01 24.53 24.75
N CYS A 427 2.29 25.41 25.45
CA CYS A 427 1.03 25.99 24.99
C CYS A 427 1.07 27.52 24.84
N HIS A 428 2.00 28.23 25.50
CA HIS A 428 2.08 29.69 25.47
C HIS A 428 3.44 30.20 24.97
N GLU A 429 3.42 31.15 24.04
CA GLU A 429 4.59 31.92 23.62
C GLU A 429 4.66 33.26 24.34
N THR A 430 5.87 33.63 24.78
CA THR A 430 6.09 34.82 25.62
C THR A 430 6.78 35.98 24.88
N ARG A 431 7.14 35.82 23.61
CA ARG A 431 8.09 36.73 22.94
C ARG A 431 7.47 37.96 22.25
N THR A 432 6.20 37.95 21.84
CA THR A 432 5.61 39.03 21.01
C THR A 432 4.18 39.43 21.38
N GLY A 433 3.86 39.38 22.68
CA GLY A 433 2.54 39.71 23.22
C GLY A 433 2.23 38.72 24.33
N HIS A 434 2.01 39.21 25.55
CA HIS A 434 1.70 38.35 26.69
C HIS A 434 0.51 37.44 26.35
N GLY A 435 0.74 36.13 26.26
CA GLY A 435 -0.34 35.13 26.18
C GLY A 435 -0.71 34.59 24.80
N ARG A 436 0.14 34.71 23.76
CA ARG A 436 -0.16 34.04 22.48
C ARG A 436 -0.07 32.52 22.64
N LEU A 437 -1.13 31.79 22.33
CA LEU A 437 -1.11 30.34 22.35
C LEU A 437 -0.30 29.80 21.16
N THR A 438 0.67 28.92 21.42
CA THR A 438 1.31 28.05 20.38
C THR A 438 0.38 26.93 19.95
N PHE A 439 -0.71 26.75 20.70
CA PHE A 439 -1.76 25.77 20.54
C PHE A 439 -3.03 26.46 20.04
N VAL A 440 -3.48 26.14 18.83
CA VAL A 440 -4.78 26.60 18.31
C VAL A 440 -5.60 25.38 17.93
N PRO A 441 -6.82 25.20 18.49
CA PRO A 441 -7.72 24.17 18.03
C PRO A 441 -7.97 24.32 16.51
N PRO A 442 -7.97 23.22 15.76
CA PRO A 442 -7.93 21.85 16.24
C PRO A 442 -6.53 21.20 16.18
N ARG A 443 -5.52 21.88 15.64
CA ARG A 443 -4.15 21.36 15.43
C ARG A 443 -3.38 21.10 16.73
N GLY A 444 -3.67 21.88 17.77
CA GLY A 444 -3.01 21.74 19.06
C GLY A 444 -3.26 20.39 19.74
N CYS A 445 -4.52 19.92 19.77
CA CYS A 445 -4.90 18.68 20.47
C CYS A 445 -4.21 17.45 19.86
N GLN A 446 -4.02 17.45 18.53
CA GLN A 446 -3.42 16.34 17.80
C GLN A 446 -1.97 16.11 18.13
N ALA A 447 -1.26 17.19 18.47
CA ALA A 447 0.14 17.12 18.82
C ALA A 447 0.37 16.24 20.07
N CYS A 448 -0.65 15.97 20.88
CA CYS A 448 -0.52 15.15 22.09
C CYS A 448 -1.52 13.98 22.17
N HIS A 449 -2.80 14.17 21.79
CA HIS A 449 -3.88 13.21 22.09
C HIS A 449 -4.47 12.46 20.88
N HIS A 450 -4.16 12.84 19.63
CA HIS A 450 -4.61 12.11 18.42
C HIS A 450 -3.47 11.36 17.71
N ARG A 451 -2.36 11.08 18.41
CA ARG A 451 -1.23 10.33 17.84
C ARG A 451 -1.52 8.84 17.63
N ASP A 452 -2.36 8.27 18.49
CA ASP A 452 -2.85 6.89 18.39
C ASP A 452 -4.37 6.85 18.62
N PRO A 453 -5.18 6.98 17.55
CA PRO A 453 -6.63 6.92 17.66
C PRO A 453 -7.16 5.58 18.19
N ALA A 454 -6.38 4.50 18.11
CA ALA A 454 -6.81 3.17 18.56
C ALA A 454 -6.69 2.99 20.08
N ALA A 455 -5.83 3.77 20.74
CA ALA A 455 -5.60 3.73 22.19
C ALA A 455 -6.33 4.82 22.98
N THR A 456 -6.94 5.81 22.30
CA THR A 456 -7.56 6.98 22.94
C THR A 456 -9.07 6.82 23.17
N ASP A 457 -9.54 7.11 24.38
CA ASP A 457 -10.97 7.19 24.71
C ASP A 457 -11.60 8.50 24.22
N CYS A 458 -12.14 8.49 23.00
CA CYS A 458 -12.70 9.66 22.34
C CYS A 458 -13.86 10.32 23.11
N ARG A 459 -14.58 9.55 23.94
CA ARG A 459 -15.77 10.03 24.66
C ARG A 459 -15.46 11.07 25.72
N ARG A 460 -14.21 11.14 26.20
CA ARG A 460 -13.77 12.12 27.19
C ARG A 460 -13.82 13.56 26.68
N CYS A 461 -13.69 13.74 25.38
CA CYS A 461 -13.68 15.06 24.74
C CYS A 461 -14.89 15.28 23.81
N HIS A 462 -15.45 14.21 23.23
CA HIS A 462 -16.58 14.29 22.30
C HIS A 462 -17.92 13.81 22.88
N GLY A 463 -18.07 13.85 24.20
CA GLY A 463 -19.25 13.30 24.89
C GLY A 463 -20.55 13.97 24.48
N GLU A 464 -20.57 15.30 24.37
CA GLU A 464 -21.79 16.07 24.03
C GLU A 464 -22.22 15.89 22.57
N GLU A 465 -21.26 15.71 21.65
CA GLU A 465 -21.52 15.48 20.24
C GLU A 465 -22.08 14.07 19.96
N LEU A 466 -21.71 13.10 20.80
CA LEU A 466 -22.19 11.71 20.68
C LEU A 466 -23.65 11.52 21.10
N GLU A 467 -24.20 12.43 21.91
CA GLU A 467 -25.60 12.37 22.37
C GLU A 467 -26.60 12.91 21.35
N ARG A 468 -26.14 13.63 20.30
CA ARG A 468 -27.01 14.25 19.31
C ARG A 468 -27.23 13.33 18.10
N PRO A 469 -28.49 13.00 17.74
CA PRO A 469 -28.78 12.29 16.50
C PRO A 469 -28.38 13.13 15.28
N LEU A 470 -27.68 12.51 14.33
CA LEU A 470 -27.27 13.14 13.09
C LEU A 470 -28.25 12.79 11.96
N ALA A 471 -28.52 13.74 11.06
CA ALA A 471 -29.23 13.47 9.83
C ALA A 471 -28.25 12.90 8.80
N ALA A 472 -28.47 11.67 8.34
CA ALA A 472 -27.69 11.05 7.28
C ALA A 472 -28.58 10.82 6.04
N LEU A 473 -28.03 11.02 4.84
CA LEU A 473 -28.74 10.75 3.59
C LEU A 473 -28.47 9.32 3.13
N ALA A 474 -29.46 8.45 3.29
CA ALA A 474 -29.40 7.11 2.74
C ALA A 474 -29.91 7.13 1.28
N ARG A 475 -29.03 6.75 0.36
CA ARG A 475 -29.33 6.68 -1.08
C ARG A 475 -29.60 5.24 -1.46
N PHE A 476 -30.69 5.02 -2.18
CA PHE A 476 -31.12 3.70 -2.60
C PHE A 476 -31.38 3.70 -4.11
N ALA A 477 -30.78 2.74 -4.80
CA ALA A 477 -31.02 2.50 -6.21
C ALA A 477 -31.84 1.21 -6.36
N ILE A 478 -33.05 1.35 -6.86
CA ILE A 478 -33.96 0.25 -7.16
C ILE A 478 -33.89 -0.01 -8.67
N ALA A 479 -33.84 -1.27 -9.09
CA ALA A 479 -33.79 -1.58 -10.52
C ALA A 479 -35.06 -1.07 -11.21
N GLY A 480 -34.92 -0.35 -12.32
CA GLY A 480 -36.05 0.24 -13.05
C GLY A 480 -36.59 1.55 -12.48
N HIS A 481 -36.05 2.05 -11.37
CA HIS A 481 -36.40 3.36 -10.80
C HIS A 481 -35.16 4.24 -10.61
N GLY A 482 -35.34 5.56 -10.69
CA GLY A 482 -34.27 6.52 -10.38
C GLY A 482 -33.81 6.38 -8.93
N GLU A 483 -32.55 6.73 -8.67
CA GLU A 483 -31.99 6.81 -7.32
C GLU A 483 -32.85 7.71 -6.44
N ARG A 484 -33.21 7.23 -5.25
CA ARG A 484 -33.94 8.00 -4.25
C ARG A 484 -33.07 8.19 -3.02
N ALA A 485 -33.02 9.40 -2.51
CA ALA A 485 -32.37 9.72 -1.25
C ALA A 485 -33.44 9.94 -0.17
N ARG A 486 -33.20 9.41 1.03
CA ARG A 486 -34.02 9.64 2.21
C ARG A 486 -33.12 10.05 3.36
N GLU A 487 -33.55 11.07 4.11
CA GLU A 487 -32.91 11.42 5.37
C GLU A 487 -33.30 10.39 6.45
N VAL A 488 -32.29 9.82 7.09
CA VAL A 488 -32.40 8.88 8.20
C VAL A 488 -31.69 9.47 9.42
N ARG A 489 -32.15 9.11 10.62
CA ARG A 489 -31.49 9.50 11.87
C ARG A 489 -30.40 8.49 12.20
N PHE A 490 -29.18 8.97 12.35
CA PHE A 490 -28.02 8.20 12.78
C PHE A 490 -27.72 8.52 14.25
N GLU A 491 -27.67 7.49 15.09
CA GLU A 491 -27.41 7.60 16.52
C GLU A 491 -26.16 6.80 16.89
N HIS A 492 -25.18 7.45 17.55
CA HIS A 492 -23.94 6.79 17.98
C HIS A 492 -24.17 5.76 19.10
N SER A 493 -25.19 5.96 19.95
CA SER A 493 -25.59 5.03 21.00
C SER A 493 -25.94 3.64 20.44
N ALA A 494 -26.65 3.61 19.30
CA ALA A 494 -27.01 2.40 18.57
C ALA A 494 -25.80 1.69 17.93
N HIS A 495 -24.68 2.38 17.78
CA HIS A 495 -23.44 1.87 17.17
C HIS A 495 -22.28 1.80 18.17
N SER A 496 -22.58 1.74 19.47
CA SER A 496 -21.59 1.74 20.55
C SER A 496 -20.61 0.56 20.54
N GLY A 497 -20.92 -0.50 19.77
CA GLY A 497 -20.04 -1.66 19.53
C GLY A 497 -19.06 -1.50 18.36
N VAL A 498 -19.16 -0.44 17.56
CA VAL A 498 -18.24 -0.11 16.47
C VAL A 498 -17.20 0.87 17.00
N ARG A 499 -15.91 0.67 16.71
CA ARG A 499 -14.88 1.59 17.20
C ARG A 499 -14.92 2.90 16.41
N CYS A 500 -14.78 4.03 17.08
CA CYS A 500 -14.87 5.35 16.44
C CYS A 500 -13.96 5.52 15.20
N PRO A 501 -12.69 5.04 15.20
CA PRO A 501 -11.81 5.15 14.02
C PRO A 501 -12.24 4.30 12.81
N GLU A 502 -13.16 3.34 13.00
CA GLU A 502 -13.70 2.53 11.89
C GLU A 502 -14.65 3.36 11.02
N CYS A 503 -15.25 4.42 11.58
CA CYS A 503 -16.08 5.38 10.84
C CYS A 503 -15.34 6.70 10.62
N HIS A 504 -14.75 7.28 11.66
CA HIS A 504 -14.14 8.60 11.65
C HIS A 504 -12.66 8.51 11.26
N THR A 505 -12.41 8.39 9.96
CA THR A 505 -11.08 8.13 9.40
C THR A 505 -10.28 9.40 9.11
N GLN A 506 -10.94 10.55 8.97
CA GLN A 506 -10.25 11.84 8.87
C GLN A 506 -9.83 12.31 10.26
N PRO A 507 -8.52 12.47 10.53
CA PRO A 507 -8.08 13.14 11.74
C PRO A 507 -8.72 14.52 11.81
N VAL A 508 -8.91 15.06 13.01
CA VAL A 508 -9.31 16.47 13.22
C VAL A 508 -10.77 16.78 12.95
N SER A 509 -11.23 16.60 11.71
CA SER A 509 -12.61 16.88 11.33
C SER A 509 -13.56 15.80 11.81
N LEU A 510 -13.01 14.62 12.14
CA LEU A 510 -13.76 13.40 12.41
C LEU A 510 -14.77 13.13 11.28
N GLU A 511 -14.49 13.57 10.06
CA GLU A 511 -15.36 13.28 8.94
C GLU A 511 -15.21 11.79 8.57
N PRO A 512 -16.31 11.05 8.44
CA PRO A 512 -16.23 9.71 7.90
C PRO A 512 -15.75 9.75 6.45
N SER A 513 -14.93 8.79 6.02
CA SER A 513 -14.58 8.70 4.59
C SER A 513 -15.82 8.39 3.75
N GLY A 514 -15.81 8.82 2.48
CA GLY A 514 -16.97 8.70 1.59
C GLY A 514 -17.50 7.27 1.42
N GLU A 515 -16.65 6.25 1.64
CA GLU A 515 -17.03 4.84 1.59
C GLU A 515 -17.88 4.42 2.81
N VAL A 516 -17.51 4.81 4.03
CA VAL A 516 -18.25 4.52 5.28
C VAL A 516 -19.41 5.46 5.57
N GLN A 517 -19.57 6.55 4.82
CA GLN A 517 -20.75 7.43 4.91
C GLN A 517 -22.05 6.74 4.45
N SER A 518 -21.95 5.66 3.68
CA SER A 518 -23.12 4.87 3.28
C SER A 518 -23.45 3.84 4.35
N CYS A 519 -24.72 3.80 4.79
CA CYS A 519 -25.17 2.78 5.76
C CYS A 519 -24.87 1.35 5.25
N THR A 520 -24.91 1.17 3.93
CA THR A 520 -24.65 -0.09 3.22
C THR A 520 -23.20 -0.55 3.25
N ALA A 521 -22.23 0.32 3.58
CA ALA A 521 -20.83 -0.08 3.67
C ALA A 521 -20.52 -0.93 4.92
N CYS A 522 -21.36 -0.83 5.95
CA CYS A 522 -21.24 -1.64 7.17
C CYS A 522 -22.47 -2.53 7.42
N HIS A 523 -23.65 -2.14 6.95
CA HIS A 523 -24.88 -2.92 7.03
C HIS A 523 -25.21 -3.52 5.66
N ASP A 524 -24.49 -4.58 5.27
CA ASP A 524 -24.83 -5.44 4.12
C ASP A 524 -26.18 -6.18 4.31
N ASP A 525 -26.63 -6.24 5.56
CA ASP A 525 -27.76 -7.03 6.07
C ASP A 525 -29.14 -6.38 5.90
N HIS A 526 -29.36 -5.67 4.80
CA HIS A 526 -30.68 -5.12 4.45
C HIS A 526 -31.77 -6.21 4.37
N HIS A 527 -31.39 -7.49 4.25
CA HIS A 527 -32.29 -8.64 4.14
C HIS A 527 -32.07 -9.74 5.19
N SER A 528 -31.34 -9.44 6.27
CA SER A 528 -31.16 -10.42 7.33
C SER A 528 -32.50 -10.71 8.01
N PRO A 529 -32.84 -11.98 8.33
CA PRO A 529 -34.12 -12.38 8.91
C PRO A 529 -34.48 -11.70 10.23
N ASN A 530 -33.50 -11.05 10.87
CA ASN A 530 -33.63 -10.39 12.17
C ASN A 530 -33.77 -8.85 12.09
N ARG A 531 -33.83 -8.24 10.90
CA ARG A 531 -33.90 -6.77 10.75
C ARG A 531 -35.33 -6.30 10.46
N ALA A 532 -35.85 -5.41 11.31
CA ALA A 532 -37.14 -4.78 11.10
C ALA A 532 -37.02 -3.59 10.12
N CYS A 533 -37.76 -3.61 9.03
CA CYS A 533 -37.75 -2.52 8.02
C CYS A 533 -38.10 -1.16 8.63
N ALA A 534 -38.93 -1.15 9.67
CA ALA A 534 -39.34 0.04 10.42
C ALA A 534 -38.20 0.70 11.22
N THR A 535 -37.05 0.04 11.36
CA THR A 535 -35.86 0.62 12.01
C THR A 535 -35.24 1.74 11.18
N CYS A 536 -35.41 1.72 9.85
CA CYS A 536 -34.88 2.73 8.93
C CYS A 536 -35.98 3.42 8.08
N HIS A 537 -37.13 2.78 7.90
CA HIS A 537 -38.29 3.36 7.23
C HIS A 537 -39.35 3.79 8.25
N GLY A 538 -40.04 4.91 7.99
CA GLY A 538 -41.29 5.18 8.70
C GLY A 538 -42.26 4.02 8.48
N ALA A 539 -42.85 3.48 9.56
CA ALA A 539 -43.73 2.31 9.49
C ALA A 539 -44.89 2.47 8.48
N GLY A 540 -45.32 3.71 8.22
CA GLY A 540 -46.34 4.04 7.22
C GLY A 540 -45.87 3.92 5.75
N ASP A 541 -44.59 4.11 5.46
CA ASP A 541 -44.07 4.14 4.08
C ASP A 541 -43.94 2.74 3.49
N VAL A 542 -43.53 1.77 4.30
CA VAL A 542 -43.41 0.36 3.89
C VAL A 542 -44.80 -0.23 3.64
N ALA A 543 -45.75 0.08 4.52
CA ALA A 543 -47.13 -0.40 4.42
C ALA A 543 -47.87 0.18 3.21
N ALA A 544 -47.66 1.47 2.89
CA ALA A 544 -48.27 2.11 1.73
C ALA A 544 -47.77 1.56 0.39
N ALA A 545 -46.46 1.27 0.29
CA ALA A 545 -45.86 0.69 -0.92
C ALA A 545 -46.25 -0.79 -1.15
N HIS A 546 -46.77 -1.47 -0.13
CA HIS A 546 -47.15 -2.89 -0.16
C HIS A 546 -48.64 -3.10 0.19
N ALA A 547 -49.47 -2.08 -0.01
CA ALA A 547 -50.91 -2.19 0.24
C ALA A 547 -51.54 -3.23 -0.71
N PRO A 548 -52.45 -4.10 -0.21
CA PRO A 548 -53.20 -5.02 -1.06
C PRO A 548 -53.97 -4.28 -2.17
N PRO A 549 -54.08 -4.83 -3.38
CA PRO A 549 -53.67 -6.18 -3.79
C PRO A 549 -52.31 -6.13 -4.49
N ALA A 550 -51.23 -5.83 -3.77
CA ALA A 550 -49.90 -6.05 -4.32
C ALA A 550 -49.65 -7.57 -4.43
N GLU A 551 -49.24 -8.04 -5.61
CA GLU A 551 -48.61 -9.34 -5.85
C GLU A 551 -47.23 -9.42 -5.16
N ALA A 552 -47.14 -8.98 -3.91
CA ALA A 552 -45.91 -8.66 -3.20
C ALA A 552 -45.00 -9.89 -3.01
N HIS A 553 -45.59 -11.10 -3.01
CA HIS A 553 -44.83 -12.34 -2.90
C HIS A 553 -44.21 -12.79 -4.22
N THR A 554 -44.64 -12.26 -5.37
CA THR A 554 -44.18 -12.70 -6.71
C THR A 554 -43.60 -11.59 -7.58
N GLY A 555 -43.78 -10.32 -7.21
CA GLY A 555 -43.26 -9.15 -7.95
C GLY A 555 -41.96 -8.57 -7.40
N CYS A 556 -41.20 -9.31 -6.60
CA CYS A 556 -39.94 -8.80 -6.02
C CYS A 556 -38.91 -8.45 -7.10
N ASP A 557 -38.89 -9.20 -8.20
CA ASP A 557 -38.00 -8.99 -9.34
C ASP A 557 -38.37 -7.75 -10.20
N ALA A 558 -39.59 -7.21 -10.03
CA ALA A 558 -40.00 -5.98 -10.68
C ALA A 558 -39.24 -4.74 -10.17
N CYS A 559 -38.75 -4.79 -8.93
CA CYS A 559 -38.00 -3.71 -8.29
C CYS A 559 -36.58 -4.13 -7.88
N HIS A 560 -36.33 -5.41 -7.62
CA HIS A 560 -35.03 -5.94 -7.22
C HIS A 560 -34.37 -6.75 -8.34
N ARG A 561 -33.06 -6.61 -8.50
CA ARG A 561 -32.29 -7.45 -9.44
C ARG A 561 -32.37 -8.91 -9.00
N GLN A 562 -32.35 -9.86 -9.93
CA GLN A 562 -32.39 -11.31 -9.61
C GLN A 562 -31.31 -11.74 -8.60
N GLN A 563 -30.11 -11.14 -8.66
CA GLN A 563 -29.03 -11.39 -7.70
C GLN A 563 -29.41 -11.01 -6.27
N THR A 564 -30.22 -9.96 -6.10
CA THR A 564 -30.75 -9.50 -4.81
C THR A 564 -31.86 -10.43 -4.34
N VAL A 565 -32.80 -10.78 -5.23
CA VAL A 565 -33.89 -11.73 -4.96
C VAL A 565 -33.34 -13.11 -4.57
N ALA A 566 -32.22 -13.53 -5.16
CA ALA A 566 -31.62 -14.84 -4.91
C ALA A 566 -31.08 -15.00 -3.49
N ARG A 567 -30.75 -13.89 -2.83
CA ARG A 567 -30.28 -13.87 -1.44
C ARG A 567 -31.43 -13.95 -0.43
N LEU A 568 -32.67 -13.72 -0.85
CA LEU A 568 -33.86 -13.77 0.02
C LEU A 568 -34.35 -15.21 0.17
N LEU A 569 -34.33 -15.74 1.40
CA LEU A 569 -35.08 -16.94 1.75
C LEU A 569 -36.42 -16.50 2.35
N PRO A 570 -37.57 -16.89 1.76
CA PRO A 570 -38.88 -16.56 2.29
C PRO A 570 -39.19 -17.52 3.46
N ASP A 571 -38.36 -17.53 4.49
CA ASP A 571 -38.60 -18.30 5.70
C ASP A 571 -39.56 -17.56 6.65
N ARG A 572 -39.92 -18.20 7.76
CA ARG A 572 -40.81 -17.62 8.76
C ARG A 572 -40.28 -16.28 9.26
N ALA A 573 -39.00 -16.16 9.55
CA ALA A 573 -38.40 -14.93 10.06
C ALA A 573 -38.53 -13.76 9.06
N PHE A 574 -38.37 -14.04 7.77
CA PHE A 574 -38.67 -13.10 6.70
C PHE A 574 -40.16 -12.72 6.66
N CYS A 575 -41.08 -13.69 6.69
CA CYS A 575 -42.52 -13.41 6.61
C CYS A 575 -43.04 -12.56 7.79
N ILE A 576 -42.58 -12.83 9.01
CA ILE A 576 -43.03 -12.10 10.21
C ILE A 576 -42.50 -10.68 10.28
N THR A 577 -41.50 -10.32 9.46
CA THR A 577 -41.02 -8.94 9.34
C THR A 577 -42.13 -8.01 8.83
N CYS A 578 -43.01 -8.51 7.95
CA CYS A 578 -44.16 -7.77 7.43
C CYS A 578 -45.49 -8.19 8.09
N HIS A 579 -45.58 -9.44 8.55
CA HIS A 579 -46.78 -10.02 9.19
C HIS A 579 -46.64 -10.15 10.72
N ALA A 580 -45.91 -9.22 11.35
CA ALA A 580 -45.68 -9.24 12.80
C ALA A 580 -46.97 -9.36 13.64
N PRO A 581 -48.09 -8.67 13.30
CA PRO A 581 -49.34 -8.82 14.04
C PRO A 581 -49.93 -10.24 13.97
N GLN A 582 -49.84 -10.89 12.80
CA GLN A 582 -50.36 -12.24 12.59
C GLN A 582 -49.43 -13.32 13.19
N ALA A 583 -48.13 -13.01 13.30
CA ALA A 583 -47.09 -13.93 13.79
C ALA A 583 -47.22 -14.30 15.28
N ALA A 584 -47.84 -13.44 16.08
CA ALA A 584 -47.94 -13.61 17.52
C ALA A 584 -48.88 -14.76 17.94
N GLU A 585 -49.95 -14.99 17.16
CA GLU A 585 -51.02 -15.94 17.51
C GLU A 585 -51.15 -17.12 16.54
N HIS A 586 -50.51 -17.07 15.37
CA HIS A 586 -50.64 -18.11 14.34
C HIS A 586 -49.38 -19.01 14.27
N HIS A 587 -49.55 -20.28 14.66
CA HIS A 587 -48.56 -21.38 14.55
C HIS A 587 -47.09 -20.97 14.73
N LYS A 588 -46.68 -20.71 15.98
CA LYS A 588 -45.39 -20.11 16.37
C LYS A 588 -44.13 -20.80 15.84
N GLU A 589 -44.21 -22.09 15.53
CA GLU A 589 -43.04 -22.92 15.16
C GLU A 589 -43.09 -23.44 13.71
N ARG A 590 -44.07 -23.03 12.91
CA ARG A 590 -44.22 -23.53 11.52
C ARG A 590 -43.84 -22.48 10.49
N GLU A 591 -43.21 -22.95 9.41
CA GLU A 591 -42.89 -22.14 8.23
C GLU A 591 -44.16 -21.64 7.53
N CYS A 592 -44.23 -20.33 7.29
CA CYS A 592 -45.42 -19.69 6.71
C CYS A 592 -45.68 -20.15 5.27
N THR A 593 -44.62 -20.40 4.49
CA THR A 593 -44.73 -20.70 3.06
C THR A 593 -45.34 -22.06 2.78
N VAL A 594 -45.18 -23.02 3.70
CA VAL A 594 -45.73 -24.38 3.55
C VAL A 594 -47.25 -24.33 3.46
N CYS A 595 -47.90 -23.50 4.29
CA CYS A 595 -49.35 -23.38 4.30
C CYS A 595 -49.87 -22.31 3.34
N HIS A 596 -49.24 -21.12 3.32
CA HIS A 596 -49.78 -19.98 2.56
C HIS A 596 -49.33 -19.95 1.10
N LEU A 597 -48.17 -20.52 0.78
CA LEU A 597 -47.59 -20.53 -0.57
C LEU A 597 -47.47 -21.95 -1.15
N GLN A 598 -47.90 -22.95 -0.38
CA GLN A 598 -47.89 -24.37 -0.73
C GLN A 598 -46.52 -24.84 -1.25
N ALA A 599 -45.46 -24.34 -0.62
CA ALA A 599 -44.07 -24.67 -0.95
C ALA A 599 -43.13 -24.43 0.24
N GLU A 600 -42.12 -25.27 0.35
CA GLU A 600 -40.99 -25.01 1.26
C GLU A 600 -40.23 -23.73 0.86
N PRO A 601 -39.62 -22.99 1.79
CA PRO A 601 -38.98 -21.70 1.52
C PRO A 601 -37.99 -21.73 0.33
N ALA A 602 -37.14 -22.77 0.26
CA ALA A 602 -36.18 -22.93 -0.83
C ALA A 602 -36.85 -23.20 -2.19
N ALA A 603 -37.95 -23.96 -2.20
CA ALA A 603 -38.70 -24.27 -3.42
C ALA A 603 -39.49 -23.04 -3.92
N PHE A 604 -40.03 -22.24 -3.01
CA PHE A 604 -40.69 -20.98 -3.36
C PHE A 604 -39.69 -19.97 -3.92
N ARG A 605 -38.50 -19.83 -3.31
CA ARG A 605 -37.41 -18.97 -3.81
C ARG A 605 -37.03 -19.30 -5.26
N ALA A 606 -36.96 -20.59 -5.62
CA ALA A 606 -36.67 -20.99 -7.00
C ALA A 606 -37.74 -20.52 -8.00
N ARG A 607 -39.01 -20.45 -7.60
CA ARG A 607 -40.10 -19.90 -8.42
C ARG A 607 -39.94 -18.39 -8.64
N LEU A 608 -39.48 -17.65 -7.63
CA LEU A 608 -39.22 -16.20 -7.72
C LEU A 608 -38.05 -15.84 -8.64
N LEU A 609 -37.10 -16.76 -8.84
CA LEU A 609 -35.95 -16.58 -9.71
C LEU A 609 -36.23 -16.96 -11.17
N GLY A 610 -37.50 -17.07 -11.57
CA GLY A 610 -37.91 -17.43 -12.93
C GLY A 610 -37.98 -18.93 -13.20
N GLY A 611 -37.98 -19.78 -12.16
CA GLY A 611 -38.34 -21.19 -12.31
C GLY A 611 -39.78 -21.31 -12.77
N LYS A 612 -40.00 -21.67 -14.04
CA LYS A 612 -41.33 -21.98 -14.58
C LYS A 612 -42.06 -22.91 -13.60
N ARG A 613 -43.31 -22.57 -13.25
CA ARG A 613 -44.19 -23.45 -12.48
C ARG A 613 -44.20 -24.85 -13.13
N PRO A 614 -44.14 -25.94 -12.36
CA PRO A 614 -44.55 -27.23 -12.88
C PRO A 614 -46.01 -27.19 -13.35
#